data_AF-A0A977PY31-F1
#
_entry.id   AF-A0A977PY31-F1
#
_cell.length_a   1.000
_cell.length_b   1.000
_cell.length_c   1.000
_cell.angle_alpha   90.00
_cell.angle_beta   90.00
_cell.angle_gamma   90.00
#
_symmetry.space_group_name_H-M   'P 1'
#
loop_
_entity.id
_entity.type
_entity.pdbx_description
1 polymer ?
#
loop_
_entity_poly.entity_id
_entity_poly.type
_entity_poly.pdbx_seq_one_letter_code
_entity_poly.pdbx_strand_id
1 'polypeptide(L)'
;MTNAISSSTKRKVKYPESTHWSEINWRKVERKVYKLQKRIYKATQEGNHRTAKSLQKTLLNSWSAKALAVKKVTQENRGKKTAGVDGIKQLTPSQRLKLVNELKLKSKSKPVKRVWIPKPNKDEKRPLGIPTIEERARQALVKMALVVCQAKDCEFEGKWRGYSLPQQIS
;
A
#
# COMPACT_ATOMS: atom_id res chain seq x y z
N MET A 1 -6.91 49.49 13.20
CA MET A 1 -5.74 48.62 12.93
C MET A 1 -6.26 47.21 12.65
N THR A 2 -6.34 46.81 11.38
CA THR A 2 -6.96 45.54 10.97
C THR A 2 -5.91 44.42 10.90
N ASN A 3 -6.06 43.39 11.73
CA ASN A 3 -5.18 42.23 11.75
C ASN A 3 -5.42 41.33 10.53
N ALA A 4 -4.39 41.16 9.69
CA ALA A 4 -4.39 40.25 8.56
C ALA A 4 -4.36 38.79 9.04
N ILE A 5 -5.38 38.03 8.68
CA ILE A 5 -5.44 36.57 8.86
C ILE A 5 -4.44 35.94 7.89
N SER A 6 -3.36 35.35 8.40
CA SER A 6 -2.37 34.65 7.58
C SER A 6 -2.98 33.36 7.00
N SER A 7 -3.27 33.38 5.70
CA SER A 7 -3.72 32.19 4.97
C SER A 7 -2.58 31.16 4.91
N SER A 8 -2.72 30.06 5.65
CA SER A 8 -1.79 28.93 5.62
C SER A 8 -1.74 28.29 4.23
N THR A 9 -0.79 28.71 3.40
CA THR A 9 -0.56 28.13 2.08
C THR A 9 -0.09 26.69 2.26
N LYS A 10 -0.94 25.71 1.90
CA LYS A 10 -0.56 24.29 1.91
C LYS A 10 0.63 24.08 0.96
N ARG A 11 1.85 23.99 1.51
CA ARG A 11 3.05 23.60 0.75
C ARG A 11 2.78 22.26 0.07
N LYS A 12 2.69 22.23 -1.27
CA LYS A 12 2.75 20.98 -2.02
C LYS A 12 4.12 20.38 -1.77
N VAL A 13 4.17 19.21 -1.13
CA VAL A 13 5.43 18.47 -0.96
C VAL A 13 5.96 18.14 -2.36
N LYS A 14 7.03 18.83 -2.76
CA LYS A 14 7.74 18.60 -4.02
C LYS A 14 8.58 17.35 -3.84
N TYR A 15 8.09 16.21 -4.34
CA TYR A 15 8.89 15.00 -4.46
C TYR A 15 9.85 15.19 -5.64
N PRO A 16 11.06 14.61 -5.64
CA PRO A 16 11.99 14.78 -6.75
C PRO A 16 11.33 14.26 -8.03
N GLU A 17 10.99 15.18 -8.92
CA GLU A 17 10.36 14.92 -10.23
C GLU A 17 11.27 14.11 -11.16
N SER A 18 12.54 13.92 -10.80
CA SER A 18 13.61 13.45 -11.68
C SER A 18 14.39 12.22 -11.18
N THR A 19 13.93 11.46 -10.18
CA THR A 19 14.66 10.25 -9.76
C THR A 19 14.30 9.07 -10.65
N HIS A 20 15.26 8.50 -11.38
CA HIS A 20 15.05 7.24 -12.08
C HIS A 20 14.67 6.15 -11.06
N TRP A 21 13.75 5.25 -11.41
CA TRP A 21 13.28 4.18 -10.49
C TRP A 21 14.44 3.38 -9.86
N SER A 22 15.52 3.23 -10.61
CA SER A 22 16.75 2.52 -10.22
C SER A 22 17.59 3.27 -9.18
N GLU A 23 17.51 4.61 -9.12
CA GLU A 23 18.30 5.46 -8.22
C GLU A 23 17.65 5.62 -6.84
N ILE A 24 16.42 5.12 -6.66
CA ILE A 24 15.70 5.22 -5.40
C ILE A 24 16.45 4.42 -4.32
N ASN A 25 16.90 5.12 -3.28
CA ASN A 25 17.44 4.46 -2.11
C ASN A 25 16.32 3.79 -1.28
N TRP A 26 16.04 2.53 -1.58
CA TRP A 26 14.97 1.74 -0.96
C TRP A 26 15.12 1.61 0.56
N ARG A 27 16.35 1.49 1.07
CA ARG A 27 16.60 1.41 2.52
C ARG A 27 16.13 2.68 3.24
N LYS A 28 16.36 3.87 2.66
CA LYS A 28 15.88 5.14 3.22
C LYS A 28 14.36 5.23 3.17
N VAL A 29 13.74 4.77 2.08
CA VAL A 29 12.28 4.74 1.91
C VAL A 29 11.62 3.83 2.95
N GLU A 30 12.11 2.60 3.09
CA GLU A 30 11.61 1.61 4.05
C GLU A 30 11.75 2.11 5.49
N ARG A 31 12.90 2.71 5.83
CA ARG A 31 13.12 3.30 7.16
C ARG A 31 12.12 4.42 7.49
N LYS A 32 11.78 5.27 6.51
CA LYS A 32 10.76 6.33 6.70
C LYS A 32 9.38 5.73 6.96
N VAL A 33 8.99 4.72 6.19
CA VAL A 33 7.70 4.03 6.37
C VAL A 33 7.67 3.33 7.74
N TYR A 34 8.70 2.57 8.09
CA TYR A 34 8.80 1.87 9.36
C TYR A 34 8.71 2.80 10.58
N LYS A 35 9.38 3.96 10.54
CA LYS A 35 9.27 4.98 11.61
C LYS A 35 7.83 5.48 11.78
N LEU A 36 7.11 5.73 10.68
CA LEU A 36 5.70 6.14 10.75
C LEU A 36 4.82 5.01 11.29
N GLN A 37 5.05 3.77 10.86
CA GLN A 37 4.33 2.60 11.37
C GLN A 37 4.56 2.43 12.88
N LYS A 38 5.79 2.52 13.36
CA LYS A 38 6.11 2.46 14.80
C LYS A 38 5.37 3.54 15.61
N ARG A 39 5.23 4.75 15.06
CA ARG A 39 4.46 5.83 15.69
C ARG A 39 2.96 5.55 15.73
N ILE A 40 2.39 5.02 14.65
CA ILE A 40 0.97 4.61 14.61
C ILE A 40 0.73 3.53 15.66
N TYR A 41 1.63 2.54 15.74
CA TYR A 41 1.57 1.46 16.73
C TYR A 41 1.60 2.03 18.16
N LYS A 42 2.59 2.86 18.49
CA LYS A 42 2.69 3.50 19.83
C LYS A 42 1.44 4.32 20.19
N ALA A 43 0.94 5.12 19.26
CA ALA A 43 -0.27 5.91 19.48
C ALA A 43 -1.54 5.05 19.68
N THR A 44 -1.58 3.85 19.08
CA THR A 44 -2.68 2.90 19.26
C THR A 44 -2.61 2.24 20.65
N GLN A 45 -1.42 1.84 21.08
CA GLN A 45 -1.15 1.28 22.41
C GLN A 45 -1.53 2.25 23.54
N GLU A 46 -1.26 3.55 23.35
CA GLU A 46 -1.60 4.61 24.31
C GLU A 46 -3.11 5.00 24.27
N GLY A 47 -3.94 4.31 23.49
CA GLY A 47 -5.38 4.61 23.34
C GLY A 47 -5.68 5.89 22.57
N ASN A 48 -4.67 6.54 21.98
CA ASN A 48 -4.82 7.81 21.28
C ASN A 48 -5.25 7.61 19.81
N HIS A 49 -6.49 7.14 19.62
CA HIS A 49 -7.04 6.79 18.31
C HIS A 49 -7.08 7.98 17.32
N ARG A 50 -7.25 9.21 17.82
CA ARG A 50 -7.26 10.43 16.97
C ARG A 50 -5.89 10.65 16.32
N THR A 51 -4.81 10.53 17.10
CA THR A 51 -3.45 10.66 16.57
C THR A 51 -3.08 9.49 15.66
N ALA A 52 -3.45 8.25 16.02
CA ALA A 52 -3.25 7.07 15.17
C ALA A 52 -3.91 7.27 13.79
N LYS A 53 -5.16 7.74 13.74
CA LYS A 53 -5.88 8.03 12.48
C LYS A 53 -5.20 9.14 11.66
N SER A 54 -4.70 10.17 12.32
CA SER A 54 -3.93 11.25 11.66
C SER A 54 -2.63 10.73 11.05
N LEU A 55 -1.90 9.88 11.78
CA LEU A 55 -0.66 9.26 11.31
C LEU A 55 -0.90 8.25 10.18
N GLN A 56 -1.98 7.46 10.24
CA GLN A 56 -2.41 6.59 9.14
C GLN A 56 -2.69 7.43 7.88
N LYS A 57 -3.44 8.53 8.01
CA LYS A 57 -3.70 9.45 6.89
C LYS A 57 -2.40 10.06 6.33
N THR A 58 -1.43 10.33 7.19
CA THR A 58 -0.10 10.80 6.78
C THR A 58 0.65 9.72 5.99
N LEU A 59 0.64 8.47 6.47
CA LEU A 59 1.27 7.34 5.79
C LEU A 59 0.66 7.09 4.41
N LEU A 60 -0.67 7.11 4.30
CA LEU A 60 -1.40 6.91 3.04
C LEU A 60 -1.10 8.01 1.99
N ASN A 61 -0.77 9.22 2.43
CA ASN A 61 -0.44 10.33 1.51
C ASN A 61 1.08 10.45 1.23
N SER A 62 1.92 9.73 1.97
CA SER A 62 3.37 9.78 1.81
C SER A 62 3.83 9.10 0.52
N TRP A 63 4.67 9.79 -0.26
CA TRP A 63 5.28 9.21 -1.46
C TRP A 63 6.10 7.95 -1.15
N SER A 64 6.81 7.92 -0.02
CA SER A 64 7.61 6.75 0.37
C SER A 64 6.75 5.49 0.53
N ALA A 65 5.55 5.63 1.11
CA ALA A 65 4.62 4.51 1.25
C ALA A 65 4.04 4.09 -0.10
N LYS A 66 3.67 5.05 -0.95
CA LYS A 66 3.15 4.77 -2.30
C LYS A 66 4.20 4.08 -3.18
N ALA A 67 5.45 4.54 -3.16
CA ALA A 67 6.57 3.94 -3.86
C ALA A 67 6.81 2.48 -3.42
N LEU A 68 6.78 2.22 -2.11
CA LEU A 68 6.94 0.87 -1.57
C LEU A 68 5.77 -0.04 -1.96
N ALA A 69 4.54 0.47 -1.98
CA ALA A 69 3.36 -0.27 -2.44
C ALA A 69 3.49 -0.68 -3.92
N VAL A 70 3.91 0.24 -4.78
CA VAL A 70 4.10 -0.02 -6.21
C VAL A 70 5.24 -1.01 -6.44
N LYS A 71 6.38 -0.88 -5.73
CA LYS A 71 7.49 -1.84 -5.77
C LYS A 71 7.02 -3.25 -5.41
N LYS A 72 6.31 -3.40 -4.29
CA LYS A 72 5.78 -4.69 -3.84
C LYS A 72 4.92 -5.37 -4.90
N VAL A 73 3.97 -4.63 -5.47
CA VAL A 73 3.03 -5.18 -6.46
C VAL A 73 3.70 -5.51 -7.80
N THR A 74 4.64 -4.67 -8.24
CA THR A 74 5.25 -4.82 -9.56
C THR A 74 6.47 -5.74 -9.58
N GLN A 75 7.21 -5.85 -8.47
CA GLN A 75 8.50 -6.56 -8.44
C GLN A 75 8.52 -7.78 -7.49
N GLU A 76 7.85 -7.71 -6.34
CA GLU A 76 8.02 -8.72 -5.26
C GLU A 76 6.88 -9.75 -5.24
N ASN A 77 5.64 -9.37 -5.57
CA ASN A 77 4.50 -10.26 -5.51
C ASN A 77 4.62 -11.45 -6.49
N ARG A 78 4.26 -12.66 -6.05
CA ARG A 78 4.25 -13.87 -6.89
C ARG A 78 3.37 -13.73 -8.14
N GLY A 79 2.23 -13.04 -8.03
CA GLY A 79 1.31 -12.73 -9.12
C GLY A 79 1.63 -11.47 -9.94
N LYS A 80 2.86 -10.95 -9.90
CA LYS A 80 3.22 -9.67 -10.53
C LYS A 80 2.99 -9.60 -12.05
N LYS A 81 3.02 -10.75 -12.75
CA LYS A 81 2.81 -10.84 -14.21
C LYS A 81 1.33 -11.01 -14.60
N THR A 82 0.42 -11.10 -13.64
CA THR A 82 -1.01 -11.35 -13.91
C THR A 82 -1.72 -10.06 -14.27
N ALA A 83 -2.23 -9.96 -15.49
CA ALA A 83 -3.00 -8.80 -15.96
C ALA A 83 -4.41 -8.76 -15.37
N GLY A 84 -4.88 -7.55 -15.07
CA GLY A 84 -6.28 -7.28 -14.73
C GLY A 84 -7.15 -7.16 -15.98
N VAL A 85 -8.28 -6.44 -15.85
CA VAL A 85 -9.17 -6.10 -16.98
C VAL A 85 -8.46 -5.22 -18.00
N ASP A 86 -7.48 -4.44 -17.56
CA ASP A 86 -6.66 -3.52 -18.36
C ASP A 86 -5.62 -4.20 -19.25
N GLY A 87 -5.39 -5.51 -19.09
CA GLY A 87 -4.42 -6.25 -19.90
C GLY A 87 -2.94 -5.95 -19.57
N ILE A 88 -2.65 -4.99 -18.70
CA ILE A 88 -1.30 -4.57 -18.36
C ILE A 88 -0.64 -5.61 -17.43
N LYS A 89 0.41 -6.27 -17.91
CA LYS A 89 1.17 -7.29 -17.17
C LYS A 89 2.34 -6.74 -16.39
N GLN A 90 3.01 -5.72 -16.92
CA GLN A 90 4.20 -5.12 -16.35
C GLN A 90 4.24 -3.62 -16.67
N LEU A 91 4.84 -2.85 -15.76
CA LEU A 91 5.03 -1.41 -15.91
C LEU A 91 6.50 -1.09 -16.14
N THR A 92 6.77 -0.15 -17.05
CA THR A 92 8.10 0.45 -17.22
C THR A 92 8.46 1.31 -16.00
N PRO A 93 9.76 1.56 -15.73
CA PRO A 93 10.20 2.45 -14.65
C PRO A 93 9.45 3.80 -14.59
N SER A 94 9.29 4.45 -15.74
CA SER A 94 8.58 5.74 -15.84
C SER A 94 7.09 5.61 -15.52
N GLN A 95 6.44 4.54 -15.99
CA GLN A 95 5.04 4.26 -15.66
C GLN A 95 4.85 3.97 -14.17
N ARG A 96 5.82 3.35 -13.50
CA ARG A 96 5.76 3.13 -12.04
C ARG A 96 5.83 4.44 -11.28
N LEU A 97 6.73 5.34 -11.66
CA LEU A 97 6.83 6.68 -11.05
C LEU A 97 5.54 7.48 -11.24
N LYS A 98 4.99 7.45 -12.47
CA LYS A 98 3.68 8.06 -12.77
C LYS A 98 2.59 7.49 -11.85
N LEU A 99 2.52 6.16 -11.73
CA LEU A 99 1.57 5.48 -10.85
C LEU A 99 1.73 5.91 -9.39
N VAL A 100 2.96 6.05 -8.87
CA VAL A 100 3.21 6.51 -7.49
C VAL A 100 2.63 7.91 -7.25
N ASN A 101 2.77 8.81 -8.22
CA ASN A 101 2.27 10.18 -8.12
C ASN A 101 0.74 10.24 -8.23
N GLU A 102 0.16 9.40 -9.09
CA GLU A 102 -1.29 9.34 -9.33
C GLU A 102 -2.06 8.55 -8.26
N LEU A 103 -1.39 7.68 -7.50
CA LEU A 103 -2.02 6.79 -6.53
C LEU A 103 -2.77 7.60 -5.45
N LYS A 104 -4.10 7.57 -5.52
CA LYS A 104 -5.03 8.22 -4.59
C LYS A 104 -6.06 7.20 -4.10
N LEU A 105 -6.49 7.33 -2.84
CA LEU A 105 -7.48 6.45 -2.23
C LEU A 105 -8.93 6.82 -2.55
N LYS A 106 -9.21 8.07 -2.91
CA LYS A 106 -10.57 8.58 -3.09
C LYS A 106 -11.17 8.32 -4.48
N SER A 107 -10.45 7.67 -5.38
CA SER A 107 -10.94 7.38 -6.74
C SER A 107 -11.86 6.16 -6.72
N LYS A 108 -12.88 6.14 -7.60
CA LYS A 108 -13.72 4.96 -7.82
C LYS A 108 -12.84 3.77 -8.24
N SER A 109 -13.08 2.60 -7.65
CA SER A 109 -12.36 1.37 -7.97
C SER A 109 -12.73 0.88 -9.37
N LYS A 110 -11.74 0.33 -10.08
CA LYS A 110 -11.93 -0.30 -11.39
C LYS A 110 -12.56 -1.69 -11.23
N PRO A 111 -13.30 -2.20 -12.24
CA PRO A 111 -13.83 -3.55 -12.21
C PRO A 111 -12.71 -4.60 -12.14
N VAL A 112 -13.04 -5.74 -11.55
CA VAL A 112 -12.12 -6.85 -11.29
C VAL A 112 -12.30 -7.92 -12.37
N LYS A 113 -11.20 -8.49 -12.87
CA LYS A 113 -11.25 -9.59 -13.84
C LYS A 113 -11.59 -10.89 -13.12
N ARG A 114 -12.69 -11.55 -13.48
CA ARG A 114 -13.03 -12.89 -12.96
C ARG A 114 -12.30 -13.97 -13.75
N VAL A 115 -11.65 -14.89 -13.03
CA VAL A 115 -11.02 -16.10 -13.59
C VAL A 115 -11.49 -17.29 -12.77
N TRP A 116 -11.94 -18.34 -13.45
CA TRP A 116 -12.38 -19.58 -12.81
C TRP A 116 -11.19 -20.53 -12.68
N ILE A 117 -10.92 -20.97 -11.46
CA ILE A 117 -9.84 -21.92 -11.16
C ILE A 117 -10.49 -23.23 -10.68
N PRO A 118 -10.13 -24.39 -11.26
CA PRO A 118 -10.65 -25.67 -10.77
C PRO A 118 -10.17 -25.93 -9.34
N LYS A 119 -11.04 -26.53 -8.51
CA LYS A 119 -10.61 -27.06 -7.21
C LYS A 119 -9.86 -28.37 -7.44
N PRO A 120 -8.79 -28.64 -6.68
CA PRO A 120 -8.18 -29.96 -6.71
C PRO A 120 -9.21 -31.00 -6.25
N ASN A 121 -9.36 -32.09 -7.00
CA ASN A 121 -10.22 -33.24 -6.70
C ASN A 121 -11.73 -32.95 -6.58
N LYS A 122 -12.24 -31.89 -7.23
CA LYS A 122 -13.68 -31.59 -7.34
C LYS A 122 -14.00 -30.95 -8.69
N ASP A 123 -15.19 -31.20 -9.25
CA ASP A 123 -15.68 -30.57 -10.50
C ASP A 123 -16.08 -29.10 -10.34
N GLU A 124 -16.08 -28.60 -9.10
CA GLU A 124 -16.38 -27.21 -8.79
C GLU A 124 -15.22 -26.26 -9.09
N LYS A 125 -15.54 -25.09 -9.66
CA LYS A 125 -14.57 -24.00 -9.88
C LYS A 125 -14.71 -22.94 -8.80
N ARG A 126 -13.58 -22.41 -8.32
CA ARG A 126 -13.55 -21.21 -7.47
C ARG A 126 -13.39 -19.96 -8.33
N PRO A 127 -14.19 -18.90 -8.10
CA PRO A 127 -13.98 -17.63 -8.77
C PRO A 127 -12.80 -16.89 -8.12
N LEU A 128 -11.85 -16.45 -8.93
CA LEU A 128 -10.77 -15.55 -8.52
C LEU A 128 -10.99 -14.17 -9.16
N GLY A 129 -11.01 -13.14 -8.32
CA GLY A 129 -11.00 -11.75 -8.76
C GLY A 129 -9.58 -11.22 -8.88
N ILE A 130 -9.16 -10.84 -10.09
CA ILE A 130 -7.85 -10.26 -10.37
C ILE A 130 -8.04 -8.75 -10.62
N PRO A 131 -7.69 -7.89 -9.64
CA PRO A 131 -7.73 -6.45 -9.83
C PRO A 131 -6.61 -5.93 -10.74
N THR A 132 -6.77 -4.70 -11.23
CA THR A 132 -5.73 -3.98 -12.00
C THR A 132 -4.49 -3.71 -11.14
N ILE A 133 -3.35 -3.40 -11.78
CA ILE A 133 -2.10 -3.09 -11.04
C ILE A 133 -2.29 -1.90 -10.09
N GLU A 134 -3.00 -0.88 -10.55
CA GLU A 134 -3.32 0.31 -9.75
C GLU A 134 -4.10 -0.05 -8.49
N GLU A 135 -5.13 -0.89 -8.62
CA GLU A 135 -5.96 -1.31 -7.49
C GLU A 135 -5.17 -2.23 -6.52
N ARG A 136 -4.32 -3.12 -7.04
CA ARG A 136 -3.38 -3.89 -6.20
C ARG A 136 -2.45 -2.99 -5.41
N ALA A 137 -1.93 -1.92 -6.03
CA ALA A 137 -1.07 -0.94 -5.36
C ALA A 137 -1.84 -0.17 -4.29
N ARG A 138 -3.11 0.19 -4.55
CA ARG A 138 -3.99 0.82 -3.57
C ARG A 138 -4.26 -0.09 -2.37
N GLN A 139 -4.60 -1.35 -2.62
CA GLN A 139 -4.80 -2.35 -1.56
C GLN A 139 -3.53 -2.59 -0.74
N ALA A 140 -2.36 -2.68 -1.38
CA ALA A 140 -1.08 -2.81 -0.69
C ALA A 140 -0.77 -1.58 0.19
N LEU A 141 -1.09 -0.38 -0.28
CA LEU A 141 -0.93 0.85 0.50
C LEU A 141 -1.83 0.87 1.73
N VAL A 142 -3.11 0.50 1.58
CA VAL A 142 -4.06 0.40 2.71
C VAL A 142 -3.62 -0.67 3.69
N LYS A 143 -3.18 -1.83 3.20
CA LYS A 143 -2.65 -2.91 4.04
C LYS A 143 -1.50 -2.42 4.93
N MET A 144 -0.59 -1.60 4.39
CA MET A 144 0.51 -1.02 5.17
C MET A 144 0.07 -0.04 6.25
N ALA A 145 -1.10 0.58 6.14
CA ALA A 145 -1.65 1.47 7.16
C ALA A 145 -2.45 0.73 8.24
N LEU A 146 -3.13 -0.36 7.86
CA LEU A 146 -3.99 -1.12 8.75
C LEU A 146 -3.24 -2.17 9.57
N VAL A 147 -2.33 -2.94 8.95
CA VAL A 147 -1.66 -4.08 9.60
C VAL A 147 -0.75 -3.65 10.76
N VAL A 148 -0.38 -2.38 10.82
CA VAL A 148 0.41 -1.78 11.90
C VAL A 148 -0.29 -1.87 13.26
N CYS A 149 -1.61 -1.88 13.27
CA CYS A 149 -2.41 -1.95 14.49
C CYS A 149 -2.63 -3.39 14.97
N GLN A 150 -2.25 -4.41 14.20
CA GLN A 150 -2.59 -5.82 14.48
C GLN A 150 -1.41 -6.69 14.93
N ALA A 151 -0.17 -6.20 14.83
CA ALA A 151 1.00 -7.06 15.02
C ALA A 151 1.39 -7.32 16.49
N LYS A 152 0.76 -6.66 17.48
CA LYS A 152 1.04 -6.90 18.90
C LYS A 152 -0.18 -6.84 19.84
N ASP A 153 -1.37 -6.51 19.34
CA ASP A 153 -2.64 -6.52 20.11
C ASP A 153 -3.61 -7.61 19.64
N CYS A 154 -3.15 -8.55 18.82
CA CYS A 154 -3.99 -9.63 18.33
C CYS A 154 -3.34 -10.98 18.63
N GLU A 155 -3.19 -11.29 19.92
CA GLU A 155 -3.73 -12.56 20.41
C GLU A 155 -5.26 -12.44 20.33
N PHE A 156 -5.78 -12.45 19.10
CA PHE A 156 -7.18 -12.67 18.87
C PHE A 156 -7.34 -14.18 19.06
N GLU A 157 -7.94 -14.61 20.17
CA GLU A 157 -8.30 -16.01 20.46
C GLU A 157 -9.33 -16.52 19.44
N GLY A 158 -8.90 -16.66 18.21
CA GLY A 158 -9.76 -16.89 17.06
C GLY A 158 -8.93 -17.30 15.86
N LYS A 159 -8.16 -18.37 16.02
CA LYS A 159 -7.76 -19.37 15.01
C LYS A 159 -7.84 -18.94 13.52
N TRP A 160 -7.12 -17.89 13.11
CA TRP A 160 -6.91 -17.60 11.69
C TRP A 160 -5.82 -18.50 11.11
N ARG A 161 -6.15 -19.78 10.88
CA ARG A 161 -5.34 -20.67 10.04
C ARG A 161 -5.38 -20.17 8.59
N GLY A 162 -4.39 -19.40 8.14
CA GLY A 162 -4.30 -19.12 6.69
C GLY A 162 -3.29 -18.08 6.20
N TYR A 163 -2.70 -17.23 7.05
CA TYR A 163 -1.73 -16.23 6.61
C TYR A 163 -0.40 -16.37 7.35
N SER A 164 0.35 -17.42 7.03
CA SER A 164 1.75 -17.54 7.44
C SER A 164 2.59 -16.53 6.64
N LEU A 165 3.24 -15.60 7.34
CA LEU A 165 4.37 -14.84 6.79
C LEU A 165 5.43 -15.86 6.35
N PRO A 166 6.00 -15.77 5.13
CA PRO A 166 7.09 -16.65 4.75
C PRO A 166 8.27 -16.36 5.69
N GLN A 167 8.59 -17.33 6.55
CA GLN A 167 9.87 -17.36 7.25
C GLN A 167 10.96 -17.34 6.19
N GLN A 168 11.89 -16.39 6.30
CA GLN A 168 13.10 -16.42 5.51
C GLN A 168 13.90 -17.64 5.98
N ILE A 169 14.02 -18.64 5.12
CA ILE A 169 14.94 -19.75 5.33
C ILE A 169 16.34 -19.20 5.09
N SER A 170 17.19 -19.33 6.11
CA SER A 170 18.63 -19.09 6.11
C SER A 170 19.37 -20.08 5.23
#